data_AF-A0A2G5DFE8-F1
#
_entry.id   AF-A0A2G5DFE8-F1
#
_cell.length_a   1.000
_cell.length_b   1.000
_cell.length_c   1.000
_cell.angle_alpha   90.00
_cell.angle_beta   90.00
_cell.angle_gamma   90.00
#
_symmetry.space_group_name_H-M   'P 1'
#
loop_
_entity.id
_entity.type
_entity.pdbx_description
1 polymer ?
#
loop_
_entity_poly.entity_id
_entity_poly.type
_entity_poly.pdbx_seq_one_letter_code
_entity_poly.pdbx_strand_id
1 'polypeptide(L)'
;MGSEAERRGAMMGLMLHAHAKNLIKRQMYKEALDVLSMGEEAFSLCDSKFLEMIDNVPLLQIDMVWCYFMLRDIKWLSMAGVRLAKSREGIERCHGKDLIRVRVLQGGCHPELTLYMRLELLEAVVAYHSGQYDNCRKALTSAQAKYHQLQVPDEALSLLMGMGYREKEAKRAMRMNKQDVERAVAFIIEEREKRAQRMREDMQRQKEIIEQKRYGMTPLKKAVNIQILDQIVSIGFERSLAAEALRRNENDPQTALDDLTNPETNSSIQASINERKGKRLRQATTAIIEELVSMGFERSRVVAAVRATGTKERALNLLTAQDGPNAPVADGGRVGSAAPGENSNNLDTLNEENLNNEENNVREGGNMEGPSGINNSEQRDVDMEEELARELTGDALSDYDIDVTKEGEAITEYFALLASTGDN
;
A
#
# COMPACT_ATOMS: atom_id res chain seq x y z
N MET A 1 -22.52 -14.42 -10.17
CA MET A 1 -21.23 -14.14 -9.52
C MET A 1 -20.15 -14.45 -10.54
N GLY A 2 -19.28 -13.49 -10.85
CA GLY A 2 -18.25 -13.67 -11.87
C GLY A 2 -17.27 -14.79 -11.55
N SER A 3 -16.75 -15.43 -12.59
CA SER A 3 -15.62 -16.36 -12.57
C SER A 3 -14.42 -15.74 -11.86
N GLU A 4 -13.50 -16.58 -11.41
CA GLU A 4 -12.28 -16.12 -10.74
C GLU A 4 -11.45 -15.19 -11.64
N ALA A 5 -11.41 -15.47 -12.94
CA ALA A 5 -10.77 -14.61 -13.93
C ALA A 5 -11.42 -13.22 -14.02
N GLU A 6 -12.75 -13.12 -14.01
CA GLU A 6 -13.47 -11.84 -14.02
C GLU A 6 -13.22 -11.02 -12.75
N ARG A 7 -13.18 -11.67 -11.58
CA ARG A 7 -12.84 -10.98 -10.33
C ARG A 7 -11.42 -10.42 -10.37
N ARG A 8 -10.45 -11.18 -10.88
CA ARG A 8 -9.07 -10.72 -11.04
C ARG A 8 -8.97 -9.57 -12.05
N GLY A 9 -9.65 -9.67 -13.20
CA GLY A 9 -9.69 -8.61 -14.21
C GLY A 9 -10.26 -7.31 -13.67
N ALA A 10 -11.39 -7.36 -12.97
CA ALA A 10 -11.97 -6.19 -12.33
C ALA A 10 -11.09 -5.60 -11.22
N MET A 11 -10.48 -6.45 -10.38
CA MET A 11 -9.53 -5.99 -9.36
C MET A 11 -8.34 -5.27 -9.99
N MET A 12 -7.75 -5.84 -11.05
CA MET A 12 -6.67 -5.21 -11.81
C MET A 12 -7.09 -3.86 -12.39
N GLY A 13 -8.26 -3.79 -13.04
CA GLY A 13 -8.79 -2.54 -13.58
C GLY A 13 -8.99 -1.46 -12.52
N LEU A 14 -9.49 -1.84 -11.33
CA LEU A 14 -9.65 -0.93 -10.21
C LEU A 14 -8.31 -0.44 -9.62
N MET A 15 -7.33 -1.34 -9.47
CA MET A 15 -5.99 -0.98 -9.00
C MET A 15 -5.29 -0.02 -9.96
N LEU A 16 -5.36 -0.30 -11.27
CA LEU A 16 -4.82 0.58 -12.30
C LEU A 16 -5.51 1.95 -12.30
N HIS A 17 -6.84 2.00 -12.08
CA HIS A 17 -7.55 3.27 -11.95
C HIS A 17 -7.09 4.08 -10.74
N ALA A 18 -6.90 3.44 -9.58
CA ALA A 18 -6.37 4.08 -8.38
C ALA A 18 -4.95 4.64 -8.62
N HIS A 19 -4.08 3.86 -9.25
CA HIS A 19 -2.74 4.29 -9.61
C HIS A 19 -2.76 5.49 -10.58
N ALA A 20 -3.59 5.43 -11.63
CA ALA A 20 -3.76 6.54 -12.57
C ALA A 20 -4.23 7.83 -11.89
N LYS A 21 -5.14 7.76 -10.91
CA LYS A 21 -5.56 8.94 -10.14
C LYS A 21 -4.39 9.57 -9.39
N ASN A 22 -3.45 8.78 -8.87
CA ASN A 22 -2.24 9.30 -8.22
C ASN A 22 -1.38 10.06 -9.24
N LEU A 23 -1.19 9.52 -10.44
CA LEU A 23 -0.47 10.18 -11.54
C LEU A 23 -1.17 11.48 -12.00
N ILE A 24 -2.50 11.49 -12.10
CA ILE A 24 -3.28 12.71 -12.40
C ILE A 24 -3.06 13.79 -11.34
N LYS A 25 -3.07 13.43 -10.05
CA LYS A 25 -2.78 14.37 -8.95
C LYS A 25 -1.36 14.94 -9.03
N ARG A 26 -0.39 14.16 -9.52
CA ARG A 26 0.99 14.60 -9.81
C ARG A 26 1.13 15.32 -11.15
N GLN A 27 0.04 15.49 -11.90
CA GLN A 27 0.00 16.13 -13.22
C GLN A 27 0.79 15.38 -14.30
N MET A 28 1.02 14.08 -14.10
CA MET A 28 1.72 13.18 -15.03
C MET A 28 0.71 12.60 -16.03
N TYR A 29 0.09 13.46 -16.84
CA TYR A 29 -1.09 13.10 -17.65
C TYR A 29 -0.84 12.05 -18.73
N LYS A 30 0.39 11.99 -19.29
CA LYS A 30 0.75 10.98 -20.30
C LYS A 30 0.80 9.59 -19.69
N GLU A 31 1.57 9.45 -18.60
CA GLU A 31 1.69 8.18 -17.87
C GLU A 31 0.35 7.76 -17.28
N ALA A 32 -0.43 8.70 -16.75
CA ALA A 32 -1.79 8.43 -16.30
C ALA A 32 -2.66 7.84 -17.42
N LEU A 33 -2.57 8.38 -18.64
CA LEU A 33 -3.33 7.88 -19.77
C LEU A 33 -2.91 6.45 -20.19
N ASP A 34 -1.61 6.14 -20.14
CA ASP A 34 -1.11 4.79 -20.39
C ASP A 34 -1.67 3.80 -19.37
N VAL A 35 -1.65 4.17 -18.08
CA VAL A 35 -2.21 3.35 -16.99
C VAL A 35 -3.73 3.21 -17.10
N LEU A 36 -4.46 4.27 -17.46
CA LEU A 36 -5.92 4.20 -17.67
C LEU A 36 -6.26 3.27 -18.84
N SER A 37 -5.44 3.27 -19.90
CA SER A 37 -5.62 2.37 -21.05
C SER A 37 -5.43 0.91 -20.65
N MET A 38 -4.41 0.60 -19.85
CA MET A 38 -4.25 -0.74 -19.26
C MET A 38 -5.43 -1.12 -18.36
N GLY A 39 -5.97 -0.17 -17.59
CA GLY A 39 -7.15 -0.38 -16.76
C GLY A 39 -8.41 -0.68 -17.59
N GLU A 40 -8.60 0.03 -18.70
CA GLU A 40 -9.68 -0.23 -19.66
C GLU A 40 -9.56 -1.62 -20.29
N GLU A 41 -8.35 -2.02 -20.69
CA GLU A 41 -8.07 -3.36 -21.20
C GLU A 41 -8.40 -4.44 -20.15
N ALA A 42 -8.02 -4.23 -18.89
CA ALA A 42 -8.36 -5.15 -17.80
C ALA A 42 -9.88 -5.28 -17.59
N PHE A 43 -10.62 -4.17 -17.65
CA PHE A 43 -12.08 -4.21 -17.60
C PHE A 43 -12.69 -4.92 -18.81
N SER A 44 -12.10 -4.79 -20.01
CA SER A 44 -12.60 -5.44 -21.22
C SER A 44 -12.59 -6.99 -21.16
N LEU A 45 -11.82 -7.56 -20.24
CA LEU A 45 -11.79 -9.01 -19.98
C LEU A 45 -13.00 -9.51 -19.17
N CYS A 46 -13.84 -8.61 -18.64
CA CYS A 46 -14.99 -8.95 -17.84
C CYS A 46 -16.30 -8.91 -18.65
N ASP A 47 -17.28 -9.74 -18.29
CA ASP A 47 -18.58 -9.69 -18.93
C ASP A 47 -19.29 -8.34 -18.74
N SER A 48 -19.98 -7.85 -19.78
CA SER A 48 -20.70 -6.57 -19.75
C SER A 48 -21.67 -6.45 -18.56
N LYS A 49 -22.40 -7.53 -18.24
CA LYS A 49 -23.34 -7.56 -17.10
C LYS A 49 -22.63 -7.45 -15.75
N PHE A 50 -21.38 -7.90 -15.67
CA PHE A 50 -20.57 -7.78 -14.47
C PHE A 50 -20.03 -6.35 -14.33
N LEU A 51 -19.55 -5.77 -15.42
CA LEU A 51 -19.09 -4.37 -15.46
C LEU A 51 -20.20 -3.36 -15.16
N GLU A 52 -21.45 -3.65 -15.53
CA GLU A 52 -22.60 -2.81 -15.21
C GLU A 52 -22.82 -2.61 -13.70
N MET A 53 -22.23 -3.48 -12.85
CA MET A 53 -22.24 -3.33 -11.39
C MET A 53 -21.06 -2.53 -10.84
N ILE A 54 -20.11 -2.12 -11.69
CA ILE A 54 -18.87 -1.45 -11.31
C ILE A 54 -18.97 0.03 -11.68
N ASP A 55 -19.13 0.88 -10.67
CA ASP A 55 -19.29 2.33 -10.83
C ASP A 55 -17.99 3.01 -11.33
N ASN A 56 -16.84 2.35 -11.21
CA ASN A 56 -15.54 2.89 -11.58
C ASN A 56 -15.29 2.97 -13.09
N VAL A 57 -15.98 2.16 -13.92
CA VAL A 57 -15.76 2.18 -15.37
C VAL A 57 -16.11 3.56 -15.96
N PRO A 58 -17.29 4.15 -15.68
CA PRO A 58 -17.59 5.53 -16.07
C PRO A 58 -16.60 6.58 -15.53
N LEU A 59 -16.10 6.40 -14.31
CA LEU A 59 -15.12 7.32 -13.72
C LEU A 59 -13.77 7.27 -14.47
N LEU A 60 -13.31 6.06 -14.79
CA LEU A 60 -12.09 5.84 -15.59
C LEU A 60 -12.20 6.55 -16.94
N GLN A 61 -13.35 6.44 -17.60
CA GLN A 61 -13.59 7.10 -18.88
C GLN A 61 -13.53 8.63 -18.79
N ILE A 62 -14.09 9.22 -17.72
CA ILE A 62 -13.99 10.67 -17.47
C ILE A 62 -12.54 11.07 -17.22
N ASP A 63 -11.79 10.30 -16.44
CA ASP A 63 -10.38 10.57 -16.15
C ASP A 63 -9.50 10.47 -17.41
N MET A 64 -9.80 9.54 -18.34
CA MET A 64 -9.13 9.49 -19.65
C MET A 64 -9.38 10.75 -20.46
N VAL A 65 -10.64 11.21 -20.51
CA VAL A 65 -10.99 12.43 -21.26
C VAL A 65 -10.39 13.68 -20.60
N TRP A 66 -10.29 13.69 -19.28
CA TRP A 66 -9.56 14.72 -18.55
C TRP A 66 -8.07 14.73 -18.93
N CYS A 67 -7.42 13.57 -19.04
CA CYS A 67 -6.05 13.48 -19.53
C CYS A 67 -5.92 14.00 -20.97
N TYR A 68 -6.85 13.66 -21.88
CA TYR A 68 -6.85 14.23 -23.24
C TYR A 68 -6.93 15.75 -23.23
N PHE A 69 -7.83 16.30 -22.41
CA PHE A 69 -8.01 17.75 -22.25
C PHE A 69 -6.74 18.42 -21.74
N MET A 70 -6.14 17.87 -20.67
CA MET A 70 -4.92 18.41 -20.06
C MET A 70 -3.70 18.33 -20.98
N LEU A 71 -3.64 17.34 -21.86
CA LEU A 71 -2.61 17.21 -22.89
C LEU A 71 -2.81 18.14 -24.09
N ARG A 72 -3.98 18.80 -24.19
CA ARG A 72 -4.38 19.70 -25.30
C ARG A 72 -4.25 19.05 -26.70
N ASP A 73 -4.44 17.74 -26.79
CA ASP A 73 -4.36 17.02 -28.06
C ASP A 73 -5.76 16.81 -28.68
N ILE A 74 -6.06 17.62 -29.69
CA ILE A 74 -7.36 17.67 -30.38
C ILE A 74 -7.65 16.35 -31.13
N LYS A 75 -6.64 15.52 -31.41
CA LYS A 75 -6.82 14.25 -32.13
C LYS A 75 -7.77 13.30 -31.41
N TRP A 76 -7.90 13.43 -30.09
CA TRP A 76 -8.73 12.58 -29.24
C TRP A 76 -10.18 13.06 -29.14
N LEU A 77 -10.55 14.19 -29.76
CA LEU A 77 -11.85 14.83 -29.58
C LEU A 77 -13.04 13.93 -29.97
N SER A 78 -12.96 13.23 -31.10
CA SER A 78 -14.02 12.33 -31.54
C SER A 78 -14.22 11.17 -30.56
N MET A 79 -13.11 10.61 -30.06
CA MET A 79 -13.12 9.57 -29.05
C MET A 79 -13.66 10.09 -27.71
N ALA A 80 -13.30 11.32 -27.32
CA ALA A 80 -13.74 11.95 -26.09
C ALA A 80 -15.26 12.05 -26.02
N GLY A 81 -15.93 12.48 -27.10
CA GLY A 81 -17.39 12.54 -27.14
C GLY A 81 -18.08 11.19 -26.89
N VAL A 82 -17.57 10.12 -27.52
CA VAL A 82 -18.11 8.76 -27.33
C VAL A 82 -17.89 8.27 -25.90
N ARG A 83 -16.71 8.52 -25.33
CA ARG A 83 -16.39 8.13 -23.95
C ARG A 83 -17.26 8.87 -22.93
N LEU A 84 -17.48 10.17 -23.10
CA LEU A 84 -18.34 10.96 -22.20
C LEU A 84 -19.80 10.51 -22.27
N ALA A 85 -20.33 10.22 -23.47
CA ALA A 85 -21.70 9.72 -23.61
C ALA A 85 -21.91 8.39 -22.88
N LYS A 86 -20.97 7.44 -23.03
CA LYS A 86 -20.98 6.18 -22.27
C LYS A 86 -20.86 6.40 -20.77
N SER A 87 -20.02 7.35 -20.35
CA SER A 87 -19.82 7.69 -18.94
C SER A 87 -21.09 8.25 -18.32
N ARG A 88 -21.80 9.13 -19.03
CA ARG A 88 -23.09 9.70 -18.58
C ARG A 88 -24.13 8.61 -18.36
N GLU A 89 -24.33 7.73 -19.34
CA GLU A 89 -25.25 6.60 -19.20
C GLU A 89 -24.86 5.70 -18.03
N GLY A 90 -23.55 5.46 -17.88
CA GLY A 90 -22.97 4.72 -16.77
C GLY A 90 -23.32 5.29 -15.41
N ILE A 91 -23.02 6.57 -15.21
CA ILE A 91 -23.23 7.27 -13.95
C ILE A 91 -24.73 7.36 -13.63
N GLU A 92 -25.58 7.67 -14.60
CA GLU A 92 -27.04 7.72 -14.40
C GLU A 92 -27.61 6.36 -13.96
N ARG A 93 -27.05 5.26 -14.49
CA ARG A 93 -27.40 3.90 -14.05
C ARG A 93 -26.98 3.65 -12.60
N CYS A 94 -25.74 3.99 -12.24
CA CYS A 94 -25.16 3.75 -10.91
C CYS A 94 -25.82 4.61 -9.82
N HIS A 95 -26.03 5.89 -10.11
CA HIS A 95 -26.59 6.88 -9.18
C HIS A 95 -28.12 6.84 -9.09
N GLY A 96 -28.77 6.18 -10.05
CA GLY A 96 -30.22 6.12 -10.18
C GLY A 96 -30.82 7.43 -10.70
N LYS A 97 -32.09 7.35 -11.14
CA LYS A 97 -32.86 8.52 -11.59
C LYS A 97 -32.86 9.61 -10.51
N ASP A 98 -32.66 10.85 -10.93
CA ASP A 98 -32.62 12.05 -10.08
C ASP A 98 -31.62 11.97 -8.90
N LEU A 99 -30.57 11.15 -9.02
CA LEU A 99 -29.54 10.99 -7.98
C LEU A 99 -30.09 10.41 -6.65
N ILE A 100 -31.26 9.77 -6.68
CA ILE A 100 -31.95 9.32 -5.47
C ILE A 100 -31.15 8.18 -4.80
N ARG A 101 -30.71 7.18 -5.58
CA ARG A 101 -30.02 6.01 -5.03
C ARG A 101 -28.68 6.41 -4.41
N VAL A 102 -27.89 7.25 -5.08
CA VAL A 102 -26.60 7.72 -4.56
C VAL A 102 -26.76 8.50 -3.25
N ARG A 103 -27.76 9.40 -3.18
CA ARG A 103 -28.03 10.21 -1.98
C ARG A 103 -28.48 9.38 -0.78
N VAL A 104 -29.28 8.33 -1.02
CA VAL A 104 -29.72 7.41 0.05
C VAL A 104 -28.55 6.59 0.57
N LEU A 105 -27.71 6.05 -0.33
CA LEU A 105 -26.55 5.24 0.06
C LEU A 105 -25.48 6.05 0.78
N GLN A 106 -25.37 7.34 0.49
CA GLN A 106 -24.35 8.23 1.05
C GLN A 106 -24.84 9.06 2.24
N GLY A 107 -25.98 8.69 2.85
CA GLY A 107 -26.46 9.32 4.08
C GLY A 107 -26.77 10.82 3.96
N GLY A 108 -27.10 11.30 2.76
CA GLY A 108 -27.34 12.72 2.50
C GLY A 108 -26.10 13.55 2.17
N CYS A 109 -24.93 12.92 2.00
CA CYS A 109 -23.78 13.56 1.36
C CYS A 109 -24.03 13.77 -0.14
N HIS A 110 -23.25 14.67 -0.74
CA HIS A 110 -23.32 15.10 -2.14
C HIS A 110 -21.98 15.04 -2.90
N PRO A 111 -21.22 13.92 -2.80
CA PRO A 111 -19.94 13.76 -3.51
C PRO A 111 -20.10 13.80 -5.03
N GLU A 112 -21.25 13.42 -5.56
CA GLU A 112 -21.51 13.36 -7.00
C GLU A 112 -21.35 14.70 -7.70
N LEU A 113 -21.52 15.82 -6.98
CA LEU A 113 -21.51 17.17 -7.55
C LEU A 113 -20.20 17.48 -8.29
N THR A 114 -19.08 17.10 -7.70
CA THR A 114 -17.73 17.30 -8.28
C THR A 114 -17.58 16.52 -9.59
N LEU A 115 -18.06 15.28 -9.61
CA LEU A 115 -18.01 14.42 -10.78
C LEU A 115 -18.85 14.98 -11.92
N TYR A 116 -20.09 15.38 -11.65
CA TYR A 116 -20.97 15.95 -12.67
C TYR A 116 -20.47 17.28 -13.21
N MET A 117 -19.85 18.11 -12.37
CA MET A 117 -19.21 19.35 -12.83
C MET A 117 -18.11 19.05 -13.86
N ARG A 118 -17.22 18.10 -13.58
CA ARG A 118 -16.15 17.72 -14.51
C ARG A 118 -16.71 17.10 -15.79
N LEU A 119 -17.69 16.21 -15.69
CA LEU A 119 -18.37 15.61 -16.84
C LEU A 119 -18.96 16.68 -17.77
N GLU A 120 -19.74 17.60 -17.22
CA GLU A 120 -20.41 18.65 -18.01
C GLU A 120 -19.43 19.68 -18.60
N LEU A 121 -18.33 19.98 -17.89
CA LEU A 121 -17.23 20.77 -18.45
C LEU A 121 -16.63 20.07 -19.68
N LEU A 122 -16.29 18.79 -19.57
CA LEU A 122 -15.69 18.05 -20.68
C LEU A 122 -16.66 17.89 -21.86
N GLU A 123 -17.95 17.73 -21.60
CA GLU A 123 -18.99 17.74 -22.64
C GLU A 123 -19.07 19.09 -23.34
N ALA A 124 -18.96 20.19 -22.59
CA ALA A 124 -18.90 21.52 -23.17
C ALA A 124 -17.69 21.71 -24.07
N VAL A 125 -16.52 21.23 -23.63
CA VAL A 125 -15.28 21.25 -24.42
C VAL A 125 -15.47 20.50 -25.76
N VAL A 126 -16.06 19.31 -25.70
CA VAL A 126 -16.34 18.51 -26.91
C VAL A 126 -17.35 19.22 -27.81
N ALA A 127 -18.42 19.78 -27.25
CA ALA A 127 -19.44 20.51 -28.00
C ALA A 127 -18.87 21.76 -28.69
N TYR A 128 -17.99 22.52 -28.01
CA TYR A 128 -17.32 23.69 -28.57
C TYR A 128 -16.54 23.34 -29.85
N HIS A 129 -15.65 22.36 -29.75
CA HIS A 129 -14.80 21.95 -30.88
C HIS A 129 -15.57 21.20 -31.97
N SER A 130 -16.79 20.73 -31.67
CA SER A 130 -17.71 20.15 -32.64
C SER A 130 -18.64 21.20 -33.31
N GLY A 131 -18.48 22.50 -32.98
CA GLY A 131 -19.29 23.59 -33.52
C GLY A 131 -20.72 23.67 -32.95
N GLN A 132 -21.03 22.93 -31.89
CA GLN A 132 -22.33 22.90 -31.24
C GLN A 132 -22.39 23.93 -30.09
N TYR A 133 -22.33 25.22 -30.44
CA TYR A 133 -22.19 26.30 -29.46
C TYR A 133 -23.35 26.42 -28.47
N ASP A 134 -24.59 26.11 -28.88
CA ASP A 134 -25.74 26.09 -27.96
C ASP A 134 -25.62 25.02 -26.89
N ASN A 135 -25.17 23.82 -27.29
CA ASN A 135 -24.95 22.71 -26.37
C ASN A 135 -23.77 23.01 -25.44
N CYS A 136 -22.70 23.60 -25.98
CA CYS A 136 -21.56 24.07 -25.21
C CYS A 136 -22.00 25.08 -24.13
N ARG A 137 -22.78 26.10 -24.50
CA ARG A 137 -23.26 27.12 -23.56
C ARG A 137 -24.12 26.52 -22.44
N LYS A 138 -25.03 25.60 -22.77
CA LYS A 138 -25.86 24.89 -21.78
C LYS A 138 -25.01 24.09 -20.80
N ALA A 139 -24.07 23.29 -21.32
CA ALA A 139 -23.18 22.47 -20.52
C ALA A 139 -22.26 23.31 -19.62
N LEU A 140 -21.66 24.40 -20.14
CA LEU A 140 -20.85 25.33 -19.34
C LEU A 140 -21.65 26.02 -18.24
N THR A 141 -22.87 26.48 -18.54
CA THR A 141 -23.73 27.14 -17.54
C THR A 141 -24.05 26.17 -16.40
N SER A 142 -24.34 24.92 -16.74
CA SER A 142 -24.59 23.85 -15.75
C SER A 142 -23.33 23.53 -14.93
N ALA A 143 -22.16 23.39 -15.58
CA ALA A 143 -20.89 23.15 -14.91
C ALA A 143 -20.52 24.31 -13.98
N GLN A 144 -20.71 25.56 -14.43
CA GLN A 144 -20.47 26.77 -13.64
C GLN A 144 -21.37 26.84 -12.41
N ALA A 145 -22.67 26.52 -12.54
CA ALA A 145 -23.58 26.49 -11.40
C ALA A 145 -23.15 25.46 -10.33
N LYS A 146 -22.60 24.32 -10.75
CA LYS A 146 -22.05 23.31 -9.83
C LYS A 146 -20.72 23.76 -9.22
N TYR A 147 -19.85 24.39 -10.02
CA TYR A 147 -18.58 24.95 -9.53
C TYR A 147 -18.79 25.97 -8.40
N HIS A 148 -19.79 26.86 -8.53
CA HIS A 148 -20.15 27.81 -7.47
C HIS A 148 -20.63 27.11 -6.19
N GLN A 149 -21.42 26.03 -6.32
CA GLN A 149 -21.86 25.23 -5.16
C GLN A 149 -20.69 24.52 -4.47
N LEU A 150 -19.60 24.23 -5.19
CA LEU A 150 -18.39 23.61 -4.64
C LEU A 150 -17.43 24.61 -3.98
N GLN A 151 -17.64 25.92 -4.15
CA GLN A 151 -16.83 26.95 -3.50
C GLN A 151 -17.13 27.01 -2.01
N VAL A 152 -16.14 26.71 -1.17
CA VAL A 152 -16.31 26.71 0.29
C VAL A 152 -16.17 28.15 0.81
N PRO A 153 -17.15 28.71 1.54
CA PRO A 153 -17.05 30.04 2.12
C PRO A 153 -15.92 30.12 3.17
N ASP A 154 -15.13 31.20 3.13
CA ASP A 154 -13.99 31.40 4.04
C ASP A 154 -14.40 31.46 5.51
N GLU A 155 -15.60 31.98 5.81
CA GLU A 155 -16.16 32.07 7.15
C GLU A 155 -16.40 30.68 7.75
N ALA A 156 -17.04 29.80 6.99
CA ALA A 156 -17.34 28.44 7.41
C ALA A 156 -16.06 27.59 7.48
N LEU A 157 -15.11 27.81 6.56
CA LEU A 157 -13.80 27.18 6.61
C LEU A 157 -13.02 27.59 7.88
N SER A 158 -13.02 28.90 8.19
CA SER A 158 -12.35 29.45 9.36
C SER A 158 -12.96 28.90 10.65
N LEU A 159 -14.28 28.72 10.70
CA LEU A 159 -14.98 28.10 11.83
C LEU A 159 -14.49 26.66 12.06
N LEU A 160 -14.49 25.82 11.02
CA LEU A 160 -14.00 24.43 11.13
C LEU A 160 -12.52 24.37 11.51
N MET A 161 -11.69 25.26 10.96
CA MET A 161 -10.28 25.36 11.33
C MET A 161 -10.10 25.79 12.79
N GLY A 162 -10.94 26.71 13.28
CA GLY A 162 -11.00 27.12 14.68
C GLY A 162 -11.37 25.98 15.65
N MET A 163 -12.12 24.98 15.17
CA MET A 163 -12.42 23.74 15.92
C MET A 163 -11.23 22.75 15.94
N GLY A 164 -10.13 23.05 15.25
CA GLY A 164 -8.94 22.20 15.18
C GLY A 164 -8.91 21.24 13.99
N TYR A 165 -9.79 21.44 13.00
CA TYR A 165 -9.74 20.69 11.74
C TYR A 165 -8.73 21.31 10.77
N ARG A 166 -8.00 20.47 10.03
CA ARG A 166 -7.10 20.87 8.95
C ARG A 166 -7.91 21.42 7.79
N GLU A 167 -7.32 22.35 7.05
CA GLU A 167 -7.98 23.00 5.92
C GLU A 167 -8.49 21.99 4.86
N LYS A 168 -7.69 20.97 4.53
CA LYS A 168 -8.05 19.95 3.53
C LYS A 168 -9.28 19.13 3.95
N GLU A 169 -9.32 18.66 5.21
CA GLU A 169 -10.47 17.89 5.71
C GLU A 169 -11.72 18.75 5.84
N ALA A 170 -11.58 20.01 6.25
CA ALA A 170 -12.68 20.97 6.34
C ALA A 170 -13.27 21.28 4.95
N LYS A 171 -12.43 21.62 3.97
CA LYS A 171 -12.87 21.87 2.58
C LYS A 171 -13.57 20.66 1.98
N ARG A 172 -13.00 19.47 2.17
CA ARG A 172 -13.60 18.21 1.71
C ARG A 172 -14.98 18.01 2.34
N ALA A 173 -15.08 18.08 3.66
CA ALA A 173 -16.35 17.87 4.37
C ALA A 173 -17.43 18.89 3.96
N MET A 174 -17.06 20.16 3.76
CA MET A 174 -17.98 21.20 3.31
C MET A 174 -18.51 20.94 1.89
N ARG A 175 -17.64 20.54 0.96
CA ARG A 175 -18.05 20.17 -0.40
C ARG A 175 -19.00 18.97 -0.39
N MET A 176 -18.70 17.97 0.42
CA MET A 176 -19.51 16.74 0.53
C MET A 176 -20.87 16.98 1.18
N ASN A 177 -21.07 18.08 1.91
CA ASN A 177 -22.30 18.33 2.67
C ASN A 177 -23.04 19.60 2.25
N LYS A 178 -22.87 20.07 1.00
CA LYS A 178 -23.52 21.29 0.48
C LYS A 178 -23.33 22.51 1.38
N GLN A 179 -22.14 22.63 1.95
CA GLN A 179 -21.75 23.74 2.82
C GLN A 179 -22.52 23.81 4.16
N ASP A 180 -23.21 22.73 4.54
CA ASP A 180 -23.80 22.59 5.88
C ASP A 180 -22.70 22.28 6.90
N VAL A 181 -22.43 23.24 7.79
CA VAL A 181 -21.37 23.14 8.81
C VAL A 181 -21.63 21.99 9.78
N GLU A 182 -22.87 21.80 10.24
CA GLU A 182 -23.20 20.76 11.23
C GLU A 182 -22.96 19.37 10.64
N ARG A 183 -23.43 19.15 9.41
CA ARG A 183 -23.20 17.90 8.70
C ARG A 183 -21.72 17.70 8.36
N ALA A 184 -21.00 18.76 8.00
CA ALA A 184 -19.56 18.69 7.75
C ALA A 184 -18.79 18.26 9.01
N VAL A 185 -19.13 18.78 10.19
CA VAL A 185 -18.53 18.34 11.46
C VAL A 185 -18.79 16.86 11.72
N ALA A 186 -20.05 16.42 11.62
CA ALA A 186 -20.42 15.03 11.81
C ALA A 186 -19.66 14.10 10.85
N PHE A 187 -19.53 14.51 9.59
CA PHE A 187 -18.79 13.78 8.57
C PHE A 187 -17.30 13.66 8.89
N ILE A 188 -16.64 14.73 9.36
CA ILE A 188 -15.22 14.67 9.73
C ILE A 188 -14.98 13.70 10.90
N ILE A 189 -15.88 13.71 11.89
CA ILE A 189 -15.79 12.80 13.04
C ILE A 189 -15.91 11.35 12.57
N GLU A 190 -16.95 11.03 11.80
CA GLU A 190 -17.18 9.68 11.26
C GLU A 190 -16.00 9.22 10.38
N GLU A 191 -15.45 10.10 9.55
CA GLU A 191 -14.31 9.79 8.69
C GLU A 191 -13.05 9.47 9.51
N ARG A 192 -12.77 10.26 10.55
CA ARG A 192 -11.64 10.01 11.46
C ARG A 192 -11.80 8.69 12.20
N GLU A 193 -13.00 8.36 12.66
CA GLU A 193 -13.29 7.09 13.33
C GLU A 193 -13.08 5.90 12.38
N LYS A 194 -13.65 5.96 11.16
CA LYS A 194 -13.46 4.92 10.13
C LYS A 194 -12.00 4.77 9.75
N ARG A 195 -11.25 5.88 9.61
CA ARG A 195 -9.82 5.84 9.33
C ARG A 195 -9.03 5.21 10.48
N ALA A 196 -9.32 5.58 11.72
CA ALA A 196 -8.67 5.02 12.90
C ALA A 196 -8.98 3.52 13.07
N GLN A 197 -10.21 3.10 12.75
CA GLN A 197 -10.60 1.69 12.75
C GLN A 197 -9.82 0.89 11.71
N ARG A 198 -9.79 1.35 10.45
CA ARG A 198 -9.00 0.72 9.38
C ARG A 198 -7.52 0.61 9.74
N MET A 199 -6.91 1.69 10.22
CA MET A 199 -5.51 1.67 10.65
C MET A 199 -5.25 0.65 11.77
N ARG A 200 -6.19 0.48 12.71
CA ARG A 200 -6.08 -0.53 13.77
C ARG A 200 -6.19 -1.94 13.21
N GLU A 201 -7.15 -2.18 12.32
CA GLU A 201 -7.34 -3.48 11.65
C GLU A 201 -6.17 -3.85 10.74
N ASP A 202 -5.63 -2.90 9.98
CA ASP A 202 -4.46 -3.10 9.13
C ASP A 202 -3.21 -3.37 9.97
N MET A 203 -3.02 -2.65 11.08
CA MET A 203 -1.93 -2.90 12.01
C MET A 203 -2.04 -4.28 12.68
N GLN A 204 -3.26 -4.72 13.01
CA GLN A 204 -3.52 -6.06 13.53
C GLN A 204 -3.21 -7.13 12.48
N ARG A 205 -3.75 -6.99 11.28
CA ARG A 205 -3.46 -7.89 10.15
C ARG A 205 -1.97 -7.98 9.84
N GLN A 206 -1.26 -6.84 9.86
CA GLN A 206 0.18 -6.84 9.62
C GLN A 206 0.94 -7.57 10.73
N LYS A 207 0.57 -7.36 12.00
CA LYS A 207 1.15 -8.10 13.13
C LYS A 207 0.90 -9.60 13.00
N GLU A 208 -0.31 -9.99 12.60
CA GLU A 208 -0.66 -11.40 12.34
C GLU A 208 0.19 -11.99 11.21
N ILE A 209 0.36 -11.28 10.09
CA ILE A 209 1.20 -11.74 8.96
C ILE A 209 2.66 -11.90 9.39
N ILE A 210 3.23 -10.93 10.10
CA ILE A 210 4.61 -10.99 10.62
C ILE A 210 4.76 -12.17 11.58
N GLU A 211 3.77 -12.38 12.45
CA GLU A 211 3.76 -13.48 13.40
C GLU A 211 3.66 -14.85 12.70
N GLN A 212 2.80 -14.99 11.70
CA GLN A 212 2.73 -16.20 10.87
C GLN A 212 4.06 -16.49 10.17
N LYS A 213 4.70 -15.46 9.59
CA LYS A 213 6.02 -15.58 8.94
C LYS A 213 7.10 -16.04 9.94
N ARG A 214 7.02 -15.65 11.22
CA ARG A 214 7.98 -16.05 12.27
C ARG A 214 7.99 -17.56 12.53
N TYR A 215 6.81 -18.19 12.56
CA TYR A 215 6.66 -19.62 12.86
C TYR A 215 6.78 -20.50 11.60
N GLY A 216 6.52 -19.92 10.42
CA GLY A 216 6.68 -20.59 9.13
C GLY A 216 5.45 -21.39 8.72
N MET A 217 5.62 -22.24 7.71
CA MET A 217 4.53 -22.99 7.09
C MET A 217 4.51 -24.45 7.55
N THR A 218 3.33 -25.06 7.54
CA THR A 218 3.11 -26.49 7.71
C THR A 218 3.61 -27.27 6.47
N PRO A 219 3.81 -28.59 6.55
CA PRO A 219 4.11 -29.43 5.38
C PRO A 219 3.16 -29.23 4.18
N LEU A 220 1.86 -28.94 4.41
CA LEU A 220 0.89 -28.58 3.37
C LEU A 220 0.93 -27.11 2.91
N LYS A 221 1.99 -26.37 3.22
CA LYS A 221 2.18 -24.94 2.88
C LYS A 221 1.11 -24.01 3.46
N LYS A 222 0.47 -24.37 4.57
CA LYS A 222 -0.44 -23.48 5.30
C LYS A 222 0.33 -22.71 6.36
N ALA A 223 -0.02 -21.44 6.59
CA ALA A 223 0.53 -20.70 7.72
C ALA A 223 0.05 -21.30 9.05
N VAL A 224 0.86 -21.15 10.11
CA VAL A 224 0.42 -21.52 11.46
C VAL A 224 -0.77 -20.66 11.85
N ASN A 225 -1.86 -21.28 12.29
CA ASN A 225 -3.08 -20.57 12.67
C ASN A 225 -2.92 -19.92 14.05
N ILE A 226 -2.90 -18.58 14.08
CA ILE A 226 -2.70 -17.78 15.29
C ILE A 226 -3.83 -18.01 16.31
N GLN A 227 -5.07 -18.17 15.86
CA GLN A 227 -6.20 -18.36 16.78
C GLN A 227 -6.08 -19.69 17.53
N ILE A 228 -5.63 -20.75 16.84
CA ILE A 228 -5.41 -22.06 17.46
C ILE A 228 -4.17 -22.02 18.36
N LEU A 229 -3.13 -21.30 17.94
CA LEU A 229 -1.95 -21.06 18.76
C LEU A 229 -2.30 -20.35 20.06
N ASP A 230 -3.12 -19.30 20.01
CA ASP A 230 -3.57 -18.56 21.19
C ASP A 230 -4.41 -19.44 22.13
N GLN A 231 -5.23 -20.34 21.59
CA GLN A 231 -5.94 -21.34 22.39
C GLN A 231 -4.97 -22.25 23.14
N ILE A 232 -3.95 -22.82 22.48
CA ILE A 232 -2.97 -23.71 23.13
C ILE A 232 -2.11 -22.94 24.14
N VAL A 233 -1.75 -21.70 23.85
CA VAL A 233 -1.02 -20.81 24.79
C VAL A 233 -1.88 -20.49 26.01
N SER A 234 -3.18 -20.28 25.84
CA SER A 234 -4.10 -20.04 26.96
C SER A 234 -4.22 -21.24 27.90
N ILE A 235 -3.97 -22.45 27.42
CA ILE A 235 -3.90 -23.68 28.24
C ILE A 235 -2.61 -23.71 29.09
N GLY A 236 -1.60 -22.92 28.74
CA GLY A 236 -0.37 -22.71 29.53
C GLY A 236 0.91 -23.19 28.84
N PHE A 237 0.86 -23.62 27.58
CA PHE A 237 2.04 -24.03 26.83
C PHE A 237 2.82 -22.82 26.28
N GLU A 238 4.14 -22.93 26.21
CA GLU A 238 5.00 -21.89 25.63
C GLU A 238 4.66 -21.66 24.15
N ARG A 239 4.57 -20.40 23.73
CA ARG A 239 4.16 -20.01 22.37
C ARG A 239 5.03 -20.62 21.27
N SER A 240 6.35 -20.72 21.45
CA SER A 240 7.24 -21.36 20.46
C SER A 240 7.05 -22.86 20.35
N LEU A 241 6.76 -23.54 21.48
CA LEU A 241 6.49 -24.97 21.50
C LEU A 241 5.15 -25.28 20.83
N ALA A 242 4.11 -24.54 21.21
CA ALA A 242 2.78 -24.65 20.63
C ALA A 242 2.77 -24.38 19.12
N ALA A 243 3.48 -23.34 18.67
CA ALA A 243 3.59 -23.03 17.24
C ALA A 243 4.30 -24.15 16.46
N GLU A 244 5.33 -24.76 17.04
CA GLU A 244 6.04 -25.86 16.39
C GLU A 244 5.20 -27.14 16.33
N ALA A 245 4.46 -27.47 17.40
CA ALA A 245 3.53 -28.59 17.42
C ALA A 245 2.43 -28.42 16.36
N LEU A 246 1.81 -27.25 16.29
CA LEU A 246 0.80 -26.93 15.26
C LEU A 246 1.38 -27.02 13.85
N ARG A 247 2.63 -26.60 13.66
CA ARG A 247 3.28 -26.66 12.37
C ARG A 247 3.52 -28.09 11.89
N ARG A 248 3.89 -29.00 12.80
CA ARG A 248 4.06 -30.43 12.50
C ARG A 248 2.74 -31.13 12.20
N ASN A 249 1.68 -30.71 12.89
CA ASN A 249 0.37 -31.36 12.87
C ASN A 249 -0.67 -30.61 12.03
N GLU A 250 -0.25 -29.86 11.01
CA GLU A 250 -1.16 -29.23 10.03
C GLU A 250 -2.24 -28.32 10.64
N ASN A 251 -1.92 -27.64 11.74
CA ASN A 251 -2.84 -26.83 12.53
C ASN A 251 -4.00 -27.60 13.18
N ASP A 252 -3.87 -28.91 13.40
CA ASP A 252 -4.85 -29.65 14.18
C ASP A 252 -4.61 -29.44 15.70
N PRO A 253 -5.56 -28.82 16.43
CA PRO A 253 -5.38 -28.50 17.84
C PRO A 253 -5.25 -29.75 18.73
N GLN A 254 -5.95 -30.84 18.39
CA GLN A 254 -6.01 -32.03 19.24
C GLN A 254 -4.69 -32.79 19.21
N THR A 255 -4.20 -33.15 18.02
CA THR A 255 -2.90 -33.82 17.88
C THR A 255 -1.74 -32.95 18.34
N ALA A 256 -1.80 -31.62 18.12
CA ALA A 256 -0.80 -30.71 18.68
C ALA A 256 -0.77 -30.73 20.22
N LEU A 257 -1.93 -30.78 20.87
CA LEU A 257 -2.00 -30.85 22.34
C LEU A 257 -1.50 -32.20 22.87
N ASP A 258 -1.83 -33.30 22.19
CA ASP A 258 -1.35 -34.64 22.54
C ASP A 258 0.20 -34.71 22.46
N ASP A 259 0.78 -34.16 21.39
CA ASP A 259 2.23 -34.10 21.19
C ASP A 259 2.94 -33.20 22.21
N LEU A 260 2.29 -32.14 22.68
CA LEU A 260 2.81 -31.26 23.73
C LEU A 260 2.73 -31.88 25.12
N THR A 261 1.72 -32.71 25.36
CA THR A 261 1.48 -33.36 26.66
C THR A 261 2.37 -34.60 26.83
N ASN A 262 2.73 -35.28 25.74
CA ASN A 262 3.63 -36.42 25.79
C ASN A 262 5.12 -35.98 25.93
N PRO A 263 5.83 -36.47 26.96
CA PRO A 263 7.21 -36.03 27.26
C PRO A 263 8.23 -36.35 26.16
N GLU A 264 8.05 -37.47 25.44
CA GLU A 264 9.01 -37.87 24.39
C GLU A 264 8.89 -36.98 23.16
N THR A 265 7.67 -36.71 22.71
CA THR A 265 7.36 -35.84 21.57
C THR A 265 7.69 -34.39 21.90
N ASN A 266 7.37 -33.90 23.10
CA ASN A 266 7.72 -32.56 23.55
C ASN A 266 9.26 -32.34 23.54
N SER A 267 10.03 -33.29 24.06
CA SER A 267 11.50 -33.25 24.00
C SER A 267 12.03 -33.19 22.56
N SER A 268 11.44 -33.99 21.65
CA SER A 268 11.76 -33.95 20.21
C SER A 268 11.41 -32.60 19.56
N ILE A 269 10.30 -31.96 19.97
CA ILE A 269 9.91 -30.63 19.52
C ILE A 269 10.95 -29.60 19.98
N GLN A 270 11.30 -29.59 21.27
CA GLN A 270 12.31 -28.70 21.86
C GLN A 270 13.67 -28.85 21.19
N ALA A 271 14.13 -30.08 20.96
CA ALA A 271 15.39 -30.36 20.26
C ALA A 271 15.39 -29.75 18.85
N SER A 272 14.29 -29.90 18.11
CA SER A 272 14.17 -29.34 16.75
C SER A 272 14.14 -27.81 16.70
N ILE A 273 13.56 -27.18 17.74
CA ILE A 273 13.55 -25.72 17.88
C ILE A 273 14.98 -25.24 18.11
N ASN A 274 15.71 -25.87 19.03
CA ASN A 274 17.09 -25.51 19.35
C ASN A 274 18.03 -25.74 18.17
N GLU A 275 17.87 -26.83 17.42
CA GLU A 275 18.64 -27.08 16.21
C GLU A 275 18.41 -25.98 15.15
N ARG A 276 17.15 -25.56 14.94
CA ARG A 276 16.83 -24.47 14.01
C ARG A 276 17.33 -23.12 14.47
N LYS A 277 17.22 -22.81 15.76
CA LYS A 277 17.82 -21.60 16.36
C LYS A 277 19.34 -21.58 16.09
N GLY A 278 20.03 -22.69 16.32
CA GLY A 278 21.46 -22.83 16.05
C GLY A 278 21.83 -22.68 14.56
N LYS A 279 21.04 -23.28 13.66
CA LYS A 279 21.23 -23.13 12.20
C LYS A 279 21.05 -21.67 11.75
N ARG A 280 20.00 -20.99 12.22
CA ARG A 280 19.74 -19.57 11.92
C ARG A 280 20.87 -18.66 12.41
N LEU A 281 21.37 -18.88 13.62
CA LEU A 281 22.48 -18.10 14.18
C LEU A 281 23.77 -18.26 13.34
N ARG A 282 24.08 -19.49 12.91
CA ARG A 282 25.23 -19.75 12.03
C ARG A 282 25.08 -19.06 10.68
N GLN A 283 23.89 -19.10 10.08
CA GLN A 283 23.61 -18.43 8.81
C GLN A 283 23.72 -16.91 8.93
N ALA A 284 23.15 -16.31 9.98
CA ALA A 284 23.27 -14.88 10.24
C ALA A 284 24.73 -14.45 10.44
N THR A 285 25.51 -15.25 11.18
CA THR A 285 26.95 -15.01 11.37
C THR A 285 27.69 -15.05 10.03
N THR A 286 27.39 -16.02 9.17
CA THR A 286 27.98 -16.13 7.83
C THR A 286 27.59 -14.95 6.94
N ALA A 287 26.34 -14.51 6.98
CA ALA A 287 25.86 -13.36 6.21
C ALA A 287 26.57 -12.06 6.62
N ILE A 288 26.75 -11.82 7.93
CA ILE A 288 27.51 -10.67 8.43
C ILE A 288 28.97 -10.73 7.93
N ILE A 289 29.58 -11.92 7.93
CA ILE A 289 30.94 -12.10 7.42
C ILE A 289 31.01 -11.77 5.92
N GLU A 290 30.08 -12.28 5.12
CA GLU A 290 30.04 -12.05 3.66
C GLU A 290 29.81 -10.57 3.33
N GLU A 291 28.94 -9.89 4.07
CA GLU A 291 28.67 -8.46 3.90
C GLU A 291 29.88 -7.59 4.25
N LEU A 292 30.60 -7.90 5.34
CA LEU A 292 31.81 -7.16 5.70
C LEU A 292 32.97 -7.46 4.73
N VAL A 293 33.05 -8.67 4.17
CA VAL A 293 34.03 -9.00 3.12
C VAL A 293 33.72 -8.25 1.83
N SER A 294 32.43 -8.10 1.46
CA SER A 294 32.06 -7.33 0.26
C SER A 294 32.31 -5.83 0.39
N MET A 295 32.40 -5.30 1.62
CA MET A 295 32.88 -3.94 1.90
C MET A 295 34.41 -3.77 1.75
N GLY A 296 35.14 -4.84 1.42
CA GLY A 296 36.58 -4.79 1.15
C GLY A 296 37.48 -5.19 2.32
N PHE A 297 36.93 -5.62 3.46
CA PHE A 297 37.71 -6.11 4.59
C PHE A 297 38.22 -7.53 4.35
N GLU A 298 39.42 -7.83 4.82
CA GLU A 298 40.02 -9.16 4.69
C GLU A 298 39.21 -10.20 5.48
N ARG A 299 38.82 -11.30 4.83
CA ARG A 299 37.99 -12.38 5.41
C ARG A 299 38.52 -12.90 6.75
N SER A 300 39.84 -13.03 6.89
CA SER A 300 40.49 -13.50 8.13
C SER A 300 40.21 -12.56 9.31
N ARG A 301 40.31 -11.24 9.08
CA ARG A 301 40.05 -10.20 10.09
C ARG A 301 38.56 -10.11 10.42
N VAL A 302 37.69 -10.17 9.40
CA VAL A 302 36.23 -10.16 9.57
C VAL A 302 35.76 -11.31 10.44
N VAL A 303 36.24 -12.54 10.18
CA VAL A 303 35.87 -13.72 10.99
C VAL A 303 36.31 -13.56 12.45
N ALA A 304 37.52 -13.03 12.69
CA ALA A 304 38.01 -12.78 14.05
C ALA A 304 37.18 -11.69 14.76
N ALA A 305 36.87 -10.60 14.06
CA ALA A 305 36.09 -9.49 14.60
C ALA A 305 34.64 -9.90 14.91
N VAL A 306 33.99 -10.65 14.02
CA VAL A 306 32.61 -11.14 14.21
C VAL A 306 32.56 -12.15 15.35
N ARG A 307 33.55 -13.04 15.48
CA ARG A 307 33.66 -13.97 16.62
C ARG A 307 33.84 -13.26 17.95
N ALA A 308 34.60 -12.16 17.98
CA ALA A 308 34.88 -11.41 19.20
C ALA A 308 33.74 -10.51 19.64
N THR A 309 32.94 -9.98 18.70
CA THR A 309 31.97 -8.91 18.99
C THR A 309 30.51 -9.33 18.86
N GLY A 310 30.21 -10.41 18.11
CA GLY A 310 28.87 -10.96 17.94
C GLY A 310 27.88 -10.09 17.14
N THR A 311 28.17 -8.80 16.93
CA THR A 311 27.29 -7.85 16.22
C THR A 311 28.04 -7.17 15.08
N LYS A 312 27.36 -6.93 13.96
CA LYS A 312 27.91 -6.28 12.77
C LYS A 312 28.54 -4.91 13.05
N GLU A 313 27.86 -4.03 13.77
CA GLU A 313 28.34 -2.67 14.02
C GLU A 313 29.63 -2.64 14.84
N ARG A 314 29.69 -3.45 15.91
CA ARG A 314 30.90 -3.58 16.73
C ARG A 314 32.04 -4.27 15.97
N ALA A 315 31.73 -5.26 15.13
CA ALA A 315 32.72 -5.87 14.24
C ALA A 315 33.30 -4.84 13.26
N LEU A 316 32.45 -4.00 12.66
CA LEU A 316 32.84 -2.94 11.74
C LEU A 316 33.69 -1.87 12.42
N ASN A 317 33.33 -1.45 13.64
CA ASN A 317 34.12 -0.53 14.46
C ASN A 317 35.50 -1.11 14.82
N LEU A 318 35.59 -2.42 15.12
CA LEU A 318 36.86 -3.08 15.42
C LEU A 318 37.76 -3.20 14.17
N LEU A 319 37.16 -3.46 13.01
CA LEU A 319 37.88 -3.57 11.74
C LEU A 319 38.45 -2.22 11.29
N THR A 320 37.66 -1.15 11.42
CA THR A 320 38.08 0.22 11.09
C THR A 320 39.06 0.82 12.10
N ALA A 321 38.94 0.51 13.39
CA ALA A 321 39.90 0.95 14.41
C ALA A 321 41.30 0.34 14.22
N GLN A 322 41.40 -0.82 13.57
CA GLN A 322 42.66 -1.51 13.28
C GLN A 322 43.32 -1.07 11.96
N ASP A 323 42.67 -0.22 11.15
CA ASP A 323 43.25 0.35 9.92
C ASP A 323 44.05 1.66 10.17
N GLY A 324 44.32 1.99 11.44
CA GLY A 324 45.30 3.03 11.80
C GLY A 324 46.75 2.51 11.68
N PRO A 325 47.70 3.29 11.10
CA PRO A 325 49.06 2.81 10.88
C PRO A 325 49.83 2.69 12.20
N ASN A 326 50.46 1.52 12.36
CA ASN A 326 51.43 1.10 13.40
C ASN A 326 50.87 0.41 14.65
N ALA A 327 51.02 -0.92 14.68
CA ALA A 327 51.58 -1.61 15.85
C ALA A 327 52.83 -2.41 15.39
N PRO A 328 53.97 -2.29 16.07
CA PRO A 328 55.25 -2.76 15.56
C PRO A 328 55.38 -4.28 15.66
N VAL A 329 56.05 -4.80 14.65
CA VAL A 329 56.68 -6.11 14.60
C VAL A 329 57.67 -6.22 15.77
N ALA A 330 57.55 -7.26 16.59
CA ALA A 330 58.63 -7.67 17.49
C ALA A 330 58.95 -9.16 17.22
N ASP A 331 60.14 -9.33 16.67
CA ASP A 331 60.83 -10.57 16.34
C ASP A 331 61.34 -11.29 17.61
N GLY A 332 61.60 -12.59 17.49
CA GLY A 332 61.68 -13.58 18.58
C GLY A 332 62.94 -13.61 19.46
N GLY A 333 62.86 -14.43 20.52
CA GLY A 333 63.94 -14.57 21.51
C GLY A 333 63.71 -15.44 22.75
N ARG A 334 63.34 -16.72 22.57
CA ARG A 334 63.77 -17.94 23.33
C ARG A 334 63.76 -18.05 24.89
N VAL A 335 63.12 -19.16 25.32
CA VAL A 335 63.34 -20.10 26.48
C VAL A 335 62.76 -19.77 27.88
N GLY A 336 61.86 -20.65 28.32
CA GLY A 336 61.56 -20.94 29.73
C GLY A 336 60.48 -22.04 29.88
N SER A 337 60.89 -23.30 30.06
CA SER A 337 60.02 -24.45 30.35
C SER A 337 59.34 -24.34 31.73
N ALA A 338 58.04 -24.65 31.79
CA ALA A 338 57.39 -25.44 32.84
C ALA A 338 55.98 -25.86 32.39
N ALA A 339 55.60 -27.12 32.67
CA ALA A 339 54.45 -27.84 32.13
C ALA A 339 53.16 -27.68 33.00
N PRO A 340 52.11 -28.54 32.86
CA PRO A 340 50.77 -28.17 32.38
C PRO A 340 49.70 -28.13 33.48
N GLY A 341 48.59 -27.45 33.21
CA GLY A 341 47.40 -27.46 34.09
C GLY A 341 46.11 -27.30 33.28
N GLU A 342 45.29 -28.35 33.32
CA GLU A 342 43.94 -28.43 32.80
C GLU A 342 43.00 -27.42 33.50
N ASN A 343 42.11 -26.73 32.76
CA ASN A 343 40.68 -26.84 33.02
C ASN A 343 39.79 -26.11 32.01
N SER A 344 38.80 -26.89 31.58
CA SER A 344 37.54 -26.66 30.87
C SER A 344 36.74 -25.37 31.13
N ASN A 345 36.02 -25.02 30.05
CA ASN A 345 34.63 -24.53 29.99
C ASN A 345 34.29 -23.19 30.66
N ASN A 346 34.07 -22.18 29.81
CA ASN A 346 33.06 -21.14 30.01
C ASN A 346 32.69 -20.53 28.65
N LEU A 347 31.66 -21.07 28.01
CA LEU A 347 30.97 -20.43 26.88
C LEU A 347 29.47 -20.47 27.18
N ASP A 348 29.05 -19.72 28.20
CA ASP A 348 27.65 -19.56 28.54
C ASP A 348 27.43 -18.18 29.18
N THR A 349 27.62 -17.13 28.40
CA THR A 349 27.07 -15.80 28.73
C THR A 349 26.95 -14.96 27.46
N LEU A 350 25.86 -15.14 26.73
CA LEU A 350 25.36 -14.10 25.82
C LEU A 350 23.97 -13.71 26.30
N ASN A 351 23.89 -12.51 26.87
CA ASN A 351 22.68 -11.87 27.39
C ASN A 351 21.50 -11.96 26.40
N GLU A 352 20.35 -12.37 26.92
CA GLU A 352 19.07 -12.52 26.21
C GLU A 352 18.35 -11.20 25.90
N GLU A 353 18.85 -10.03 26.32
CA GLU A 353 18.05 -8.79 26.30
C GLU A 353 18.25 -7.87 25.09
N ASN A 354 19.16 -8.16 24.15
CA ASN A 354 19.48 -7.22 23.04
C ASN A 354 19.12 -7.68 21.63
N LEU A 355 18.33 -8.75 21.46
CA LEU A 355 17.88 -9.23 20.15
C LEU A 355 16.51 -8.67 19.71
N ASN A 356 15.91 -7.77 20.50
CA ASN A 356 14.56 -7.27 20.27
C ASN A 356 14.47 -5.86 19.68
N ASN A 357 15.59 -5.19 19.39
CA ASN A 357 15.55 -3.91 18.72
C ASN A 357 16.52 -3.86 17.55
N GLU A 358 15.99 -3.35 16.45
CA GLU A 358 16.66 -3.05 15.19
C GLU A 358 16.82 -4.22 14.22
N GLU A 359 15.88 -4.31 13.29
CA GLU A 359 16.21 -4.35 11.85
C GLU A 359 14.96 -4.00 11.02
N ASN A 360 14.61 -2.71 11.03
CA ASN A 360 14.10 -2.06 9.83
C ASN A 360 15.33 -1.58 9.07
N ASN A 361 15.77 -2.30 8.05
CA ASN A 361 16.61 -1.70 7.02
C ASN A 361 16.36 -2.35 5.67
N VAL A 362 15.63 -1.59 4.86
CA VAL A 362 15.54 -1.68 3.41
C VAL A 362 16.96 -1.75 2.84
N ARG A 363 17.26 -2.75 2.01
CA ARG A 363 18.41 -2.69 1.10
C ARG A 363 18.04 -3.18 -0.29
N GLU A 364 17.92 -2.20 -1.17
CA GLU A 364 18.08 -2.34 -2.62
C GLU A 364 19.51 -2.79 -2.97
N GLY A 365 19.61 -3.55 -4.06
CA GLY A 365 20.74 -3.52 -4.98
C GLY A 365 21.89 -4.51 -4.74
N GLY A 366 21.99 -5.53 -5.61
CA GLY A 366 23.22 -6.30 -5.82
C GLY A 366 23.01 -7.70 -6.41
N ASN A 367 22.98 -7.79 -7.74
CA ASN A 367 22.86 -9.03 -8.52
C ASN A 367 23.96 -10.07 -8.18
N MET A 368 23.54 -11.27 -7.79
CA MET A 368 24.18 -12.53 -8.22
C MET A 368 23.11 -13.61 -8.40
N GLU A 369 23.05 -14.15 -9.61
CA GLU A 369 22.09 -15.17 -10.05
C GLU A 369 22.42 -16.53 -9.42
N GLY A 370 21.51 -17.00 -8.57
CA GLY A 370 21.40 -18.36 -8.05
C GLY A 370 19.92 -18.72 -7.89
N PRO A 371 19.56 -20.00 -7.64
CA PRO A 371 18.19 -20.53 -7.81
C PRO A 371 17.14 -20.00 -6.80
N SER A 372 17.49 -18.95 -6.04
CA SER A 372 16.64 -18.14 -5.18
C SER A 372 15.82 -17.07 -5.92
N GLY A 373 15.98 -16.93 -7.24
CA GLY A 373 15.30 -15.91 -8.05
C GLY A 373 13.77 -15.97 -8.00
N ILE A 374 13.19 -17.17 -7.91
CA ILE A 374 11.72 -17.37 -7.97
C ILE A 374 11.04 -16.84 -6.71
N ASN A 375 11.59 -17.13 -5.51
CA ASN A 375 10.99 -16.67 -4.26
C ASN A 375 11.11 -15.15 -4.08
N ASN A 376 12.17 -14.54 -4.63
CA ASN A 376 12.38 -13.10 -4.53
C ASN A 376 11.53 -12.29 -5.52
N SER A 377 11.22 -12.83 -6.70
CA SER A 377 10.25 -12.21 -7.61
C SER A 377 8.84 -12.36 -7.06
N GLU A 378 8.45 -13.57 -6.63
CA GLU A 378 7.12 -13.82 -6.06
C GLU A 378 6.87 -12.98 -4.80
N GLN A 379 7.87 -12.82 -3.91
CA GLN A 379 7.71 -11.98 -2.72
C GLN A 379 7.60 -10.49 -3.07
N ARG A 380 8.36 -9.99 -4.06
CA ARG A 380 8.27 -8.60 -4.53
C ARG A 380 6.93 -8.32 -5.22
N ASP A 381 6.44 -9.27 -6.00
CA ASP A 381 5.16 -9.17 -6.69
C ASP A 381 4.00 -9.16 -5.67
N VAL A 382 4.07 -10.00 -4.64
CA VAL A 382 3.10 -10.00 -3.52
C VAL A 382 3.15 -8.71 -2.70
N ASP A 383 4.35 -8.19 -2.42
CA ASP A 383 4.50 -6.94 -1.64
C ASP A 383 3.98 -5.73 -2.44
N MET A 384 4.17 -5.72 -3.77
CA MET A 384 3.62 -4.69 -4.67
C MET A 384 2.09 -4.81 -4.80
N GLU A 385 1.56 -6.03 -4.93
CA GLU A 385 0.12 -6.28 -4.92
C GLU A 385 -0.51 -5.82 -3.60
N GLU A 386 0.16 -6.03 -2.47
CA GLU A 386 -0.32 -5.59 -1.16
C GLU A 386 -0.34 -4.05 -1.05
N GLU A 387 0.67 -3.35 -1.56
CA GLU A 387 0.69 -1.89 -1.62
C GLU A 387 -0.46 -1.34 -2.49
N LEU A 388 -0.68 -1.92 -3.67
CA LEU A 388 -1.76 -1.53 -4.58
C LEU A 388 -3.15 -1.88 -4.01
N ALA A 389 -3.28 -3.01 -3.30
CA ALA A 389 -4.54 -3.38 -2.62
C ALA A 389 -4.88 -2.45 -1.45
N ARG A 390 -3.86 -1.88 -0.76
CA ARG A 390 -4.07 -0.84 0.26
C ARG A 390 -4.58 0.45 -0.37
N GLU A 391 -4.14 0.81 -1.58
CA GLU A 391 -4.71 1.96 -2.31
C GLU A 391 -6.19 1.72 -2.68
N LEU A 392 -6.57 0.47 -2.97
CA LEU A 392 -7.94 0.10 -3.34
C LEU A 392 -8.94 0.08 -2.16
N THR A 393 -8.48 -0.27 -0.97
CA THR A 393 -9.31 -0.35 0.26
C THR A 393 -9.48 1.00 0.97
N GLY A 394 -9.06 2.09 0.31
CA GLY A 394 -9.07 3.44 0.83
C GLY A 394 -10.45 4.06 1.08
N ASP A 395 -10.46 5.38 1.16
CA ASP A 395 -11.67 6.16 1.31
C ASP A 395 -12.53 6.12 0.02
N ALA A 396 -13.70 5.49 0.08
CA ALA A 396 -14.61 5.35 -1.07
C ALA A 396 -15.09 6.69 -1.65
N LEU A 397 -15.03 7.77 -0.87
CA LEU A 397 -15.38 9.11 -1.30
C LEU A 397 -14.19 9.88 -1.90
N SER A 398 -12.97 9.31 -1.86
CA SER A 398 -11.76 9.96 -2.40
C SER A 398 -11.84 10.17 -3.92
N ASP A 399 -12.64 9.35 -4.61
CA ASP A 399 -12.95 9.46 -6.04
C ASP A 399 -13.66 10.77 -6.40
N TYR A 400 -14.35 11.37 -5.43
CA TYR A 400 -15.11 12.60 -5.59
C TYR A 400 -14.41 13.82 -4.97
N ASP A 401 -13.31 13.61 -4.23
CA ASP A 401 -12.49 14.67 -3.64
C ASP A 401 -11.45 15.16 -4.64
N ILE A 402 -11.95 15.84 -5.67
CA ILE A 402 -11.16 16.40 -6.76
C ILE A 402 -10.88 17.88 -6.46
N ASP A 403 -9.65 18.33 -6.74
CA ASP A 403 -9.33 19.75 -6.78
C ASP A 403 -9.94 20.37 -8.03
N VAL A 404 -10.93 21.24 -7.84
CA VAL A 404 -11.72 21.86 -8.92
C VAL A 404 -11.09 23.13 -9.50
N THR A 405 -9.87 23.48 -9.09
CA THR A 405 -9.22 24.73 -9.52
C THR A 405 -9.04 24.79 -11.04
N LYS A 406 -8.52 23.71 -11.65
CA LYS A 406 -8.30 23.63 -13.10
C LYS A 406 -9.62 23.63 -13.88
N GLU A 407 -10.67 23.04 -13.32
CA GLU A 407 -12.00 23.05 -13.89
C GLU A 407 -12.59 24.47 -13.89
N GLY A 408 -12.40 25.23 -12.82
CA GLY A 408 -12.81 26.64 -12.76
C GLY A 408 -12.11 27.52 -13.81
N GLU A 409 -10.81 27.33 -13.98
CA GLU A 409 -10.02 27.99 -15.03
C GLU A 409 -10.55 27.63 -16.43
N ALA A 410 -10.76 26.34 -16.69
CA ALA A 410 -11.27 25.85 -17.96
C ALA A 410 -12.70 26.35 -18.27
N ILE A 411 -13.60 26.38 -17.27
CA ILE A 411 -14.95 26.96 -17.42
C ILE A 411 -14.83 28.42 -17.89
N THR A 412 -13.94 29.20 -17.27
CA THR A 412 -13.71 30.61 -17.60
C THR A 412 -13.11 30.77 -19.01
N GLU A 413 -12.11 29.96 -19.36
CA GLU A 413 -11.49 29.92 -20.69
C GLU A 413 -12.54 29.67 -21.78
N TYR A 414 -13.39 28.66 -21.62
CA TYR A 414 -14.37 28.29 -22.63
C TYR A 414 -15.56 29.26 -22.73
N PHE A 415 -15.94 29.93 -21.65
CA PHE A 415 -16.89 31.05 -21.75
C PHE A 415 -16.31 32.23 -22.55
N ALA A 416 -15.04 32.57 -22.35
CA ALA A 416 -14.37 33.62 -23.12
C ALA A 416 -14.27 33.26 -24.61
N LEU A 417 -13.93 32.01 -24.92
CA LEU A 417 -13.91 31.49 -26.28
C LEU A 417 -15.29 31.58 -26.94
N LEU A 418 -16.36 31.17 -26.26
CA LEU A 418 -17.73 31.29 -26.78
C LEU A 418 -18.15 32.73 -27.06
N ALA A 419 -17.74 33.68 -26.22
CA ALA A 419 -18.02 35.09 -26.43
C ALA A 419 -17.34 35.59 -27.72
N SER A 420 -16.07 35.21 -27.93
CA SER A 420 -15.32 35.59 -29.14
C SER A 420 -15.88 35.01 -30.44
N THR A 421 -16.56 33.86 -30.38
CA THR A 421 -17.22 33.24 -31.54
C THR A 421 -18.61 33.80 -31.84
N GLY A 422 -19.24 34.51 -30.90
CA GLY A 422 -20.57 35.11 -31.08
C GLY A 422 -20.57 36.53 -31.63
N ASP A 423 -19.40 37.18 -31.74
CA ASP A 423 -19.21 38.53 -32.27
C ASP A 423 -18.82 38.55 -33.77
N ASN A 424 -18.91 37.40 -34.46
CA ASN A 424 -18.80 37.26 -35.93
C ASN A 424 -20.12 36.73 -36.50
#